data_AF-A0A957UAK5-F1
#
_entry.id   AF-A0A957UAK5-F1
#
_cell.length_a   1.000
_cell.length_b   1.000
_cell.length_c   1.000
_cell.angle_alpha   90.00
_cell.angle_beta   90.00
_cell.angle_gamma   90.00
#
_symmetry.space_group_name_H-M   'P 1'
#
loop_
_entity.id
_entity.type
_entity.pdbx_description
1 polymer ?
#
loop_
_entity_poly.entity_id
_entity_poly.type
_entity_poly.pdbx_seq_one_letter_code
_entity_poly.pdbx_strand_id
1 'polypeptide(L)'
;MATDLQPTTWVNTNHPAPARKPPASEVGVLGWLRANLFSGIGNSILTIVTLIALYFIVTGLARWAINAFWEPIWVNRKVFAVGLYPAEQMWQPAAVLLMVSLLFGLSAGRWGNIMRNLGIGLGALLVLLAVIPIGLPAQMVMAASVGLLLGGYLLGQRVAISSTWLAVAWILSLPVTFILLTGGINLPSLGITWSFAPLVENNLWGGLMLTMLLAVVGIALSFPLGVALALGRRSNLPVIKYFSIGYIEFIRGVPLITLLFMGMTLLPLFLPSNWGNPSQLMR
;
A
#
# COMPACT_ATOMS: atom_id res chain seq x y z
N MET A 1 -39.33 43.01 63.62
CA MET A 1 -38.44 42.13 64.39
C MET A 1 -37.75 41.23 63.38
N ALA A 2 -36.49 41.51 63.05
CA ALA A 2 -35.74 40.76 62.05
C ALA A 2 -35.36 39.40 62.64
N THR A 3 -35.73 38.32 61.96
CA THR A 3 -35.29 36.96 62.24
C THR A 3 -33.84 36.83 61.78
N ASP A 4 -32.92 36.67 62.73
CA ASP A 4 -31.52 36.34 62.46
C ASP A 4 -31.44 34.98 61.76
N LEU A 5 -31.10 34.99 60.47
CA LEU A 5 -30.76 33.79 59.73
C LEU A 5 -29.32 33.39 60.11
N GLN A 6 -29.18 32.38 60.95
CA GLN A 6 -27.88 31.76 61.22
C GLN A 6 -27.32 31.20 59.90
N PRO A 7 -26.09 31.55 59.50
CA PRO A 7 -25.53 31.12 58.23
C PRO A 7 -25.32 29.61 58.24
N THR A 8 -26.04 28.89 57.38
CA THR A 8 -25.94 27.43 57.21
C THR A 8 -24.70 27.02 56.42
N THR A 9 -23.53 27.54 56.80
CA THR A 9 -22.25 27.12 56.22
C THR A 9 -21.78 25.87 56.96
N TRP A 10 -22.10 24.70 56.41
CA TRP A 10 -21.48 23.45 56.81
C TRP A 10 -19.99 23.48 56.43
N VAL A 11 -19.12 23.85 57.37
CA VAL A 11 -17.67 23.71 57.19
C VAL A 11 -17.31 22.26 57.52
N ASN A 12 -16.94 21.48 56.51
CA ASN A 12 -16.45 20.13 56.71
C ASN A 12 -15.12 20.19 57.49
N THR A 13 -15.13 19.81 58.77
CA THR A 13 -13.96 19.84 59.65
C THR A 13 -12.97 18.69 59.39
N ASN A 14 -13.34 17.74 58.52
CA ASN A 14 -12.41 16.73 58.05
C ASN A 14 -11.47 17.38 57.05
N HIS A 15 -10.27 17.74 57.51
CA HIS A 15 -9.19 18.14 56.62
C HIS A 15 -8.95 16.97 55.65
N PRO A 16 -8.94 17.19 54.32
CA PRO A 16 -8.56 16.13 53.40
C PRO A 16 -7.19 15.62 53.83
N ALA A 17 -7.08 14.31 54.06
CA ALA A 17 -5.81 13.69 54.44
C ALA A 17 -4.71 14.17 53.47
N PRO A 18 -3.49 14.47 53.97
CA PRO A 18 -2.43 15.02 53.14
C PRO A 18 -2.27 14.14 51.90
N ALA A 19 -2.29 14.76 50.71
CA ALA A 19 -2.20 14.06 49.44
C ALA A 19 -0.93 13.20 49.42
N ARG A 20 -1.07 11.91 49.71
CA ARG A 20 0.02 10.95 49.61
C ARG A 20 0.30 10.75 48.12
N LYS A 21 1.57 10.75 47.73
CA LYS A 21 1.96 10.36 46.37
C LYS A 21 1.33 8.98 46.10
N PRO A 22 0.63 8.78 44.97
CA PRO A 22 0.03 7.50 44.67
C PRO A 22 1.10 6.40 44.72
N PRO A 23 0.78 5.22 45.26
CA PRO A 23 1.76 4.16 45.45
C PRO A 23 2.44 3.85 44.12
N ALA A 24 3.75 3.64 44.11
CA ALA A 24 4.52 3.43 42.88
C ALA A 24 4.05 2.21 42.05
N SER A 25 3.21 1.34 42.63
CA SER A 25 2.54 0.24 41.95
C SER A 25 1.35 0.66 41.06
N GLU A 26 0.85 1.89 41.18
CA GLU A 26 -0.29 2.42 40.40
C GLU A 26 0.13 3.45 39.35
N VAL A 27 1.40 3.90 39.37
CA VAL A 27 1.91 4.94 38.48
C VAL A 27 3.13 4.44 37.70
N GLY A 28 3.18 4.71 36.39
CA GLY A 28 4.31 4.38 35.53
C GLY A 28 4.24 3.00 34.87
N VAL A 29 5.34 2.58 34.24
CA VAL A 29 5.41 1.38 33.38
C VAL A 29 5.09 0.09 34.17
N LEU A 30 5.60 -0.03 35.40
CA LEU A 30 5.37 -1.20 36.25
C LEU A 30 3.91 -1.32 36.70
N GLY A 31 3.28 -0.20 37.07
CA GLY A 31 1.85 -0.18 37.40
C GLY A 31 0.96 -0.49 36.21
N TRP A 32 1.31 0.02 35.02
CA TRP A 32 0.63 -0.32 33.77
C TRP A 32 0.76 -1.81 33.42
N LEU A 33 1.95 -2.41 33.55
CA LEU A 33 2.17 -3.84 33.27
C LEU A 33 1.35 -4.72 34.21
N ARG A 34 1.32 -4.40 35.51
CA ARG A 34 0.51 -5.15 36.48
C ARG A 34 -0.99 -5.00 36.21
N ALA A 35 -1.45 -3.80 35.85
CA ALA A 35 -2.85 -3.53 35.57
C ALA A 35 -3.35 -4.15 34.25
N ASN A 36 -2.50 -4.28 33.22
CA ASN A 36 -2.91 -4.74 31.89
C ASN A 36 -2.53 -6.19 31.60
N LEU A 37 -1.34 -6.65 32.02
CA LEU A 37 -0.84 -7.99 31.71
C LEU A 37 -1.04 -8.99 32.85
N PHE A 38 -0.87 -8.53 34.10
CA PHE A 38 -0.88 -9.39 35.30
C PHE A 38 -2.05 -9.06 36.26
N SER A 39 -3.19 -8.62 35.71
CA SER A 39 -4.35 -8.17 36.50
C SER A 39 -5.06 -9.29 37.26
N GLY A 40 -4.85 -10.54 36.87
CA GLY A 40 -5.38 -11.72 37.54
C GLY A 40 -4.62 -12.98 37.18
N ILE A 41 -4.86 -14.09 37.88
CA ILE A 41 -4.12 -15.35 37.70
C ILE A 41 -4.22 -15.87 36.26
N GLY A 42 -5.41 -15.84 35.66
CA GLY A 42 -5.62 -16.23 34.26
C GLY A 42 -4.84 -15.36 33.27
N ASN A 43 -4.86 -14.04 33.45
CA ASN A 43 -4.12 -13.11 32.59
C ASN A 43 -2.60 -13.24 32.77
N SER A 44 -2.15 -13.52 33.99
CA SER A 44 -0.74 -13.79 34.27
C SER A 44 -0.27 -15.07 33.57
N ILE A 45 -1.05 -16.16 33.66
CA ILE A 45 -0.74 -17.42 32.96
C ILE A 45 -0.75 -17.20 31.45
N LEU A 46 -1.78 -16.54 30.91
CA LEU A 46 -1.90 -16.24 29.48
C LEU A 46 -0.70 -15.40 29.01
N THR A 47 -0.34 -14.35 29.73
CA THR A 47 0.81 -13.49 29.41
C THR A 47 2.10 -14.30 29.40
N ILE A 48 2.35 -15.16 30.39
CA ILE A 48 3.55 -16.00 30.44
C ILE A 48 3.59 -16.96 29.24
N VAL A 49 2.47 -17.64 28.94
CA VAL A 49 2.37 -18.55 27.79
C VAL A 49 2.59 -17.80 26.48
N THR A 50 1.99 -16.62 26.31
CA THR A 50 2.19 -15.78 25.13
C THR A 50 3.63 -15.31 24.99
N LEU A 51 4.30 -14.94 26.09
CA LEU A 51 5.72 -14.55 26.07
C LEU A 51 6.62 -15.73 25.69
N ILE A 52 6.34 -16.93 26.20
CA ILE A 52 7.06 -18.15 25.83
C ILE A 52 6.85 -18.47 24.35
N ALA A 53 5.61 -18.41 23.86
CA ALA A 53 5.31 -18.62 22.44
C ALA A 53 6.00 -17.59 21.55
N LEU A 54 5.96 -16.31 21.92
CA LEU A 54 6.69 -15.24 21.23
C LEU A 54 8.19 -15.49 21.23
N TYR A 55 8.77 -15.93 22.34
CA TYR A 55 10.19 -16.27 22.40
C TYR A 55 10.54 -17.38 21.40
N PHE A 56 9.75 -18.46 21.32
CA PHE A 56 9.99 -19.53 20.35
C PHE A 56 9.82 -19.06 18.90
N ILE A 57 8.77 -18.29 18.60
CA ILE A 57 8.54 -17.74 17.26
C ILE A 57 9.67 -16.80 16.86
N VAL A 58 10.01 -15.83 17.70
CA VAL A 58 11.05 -14.83 17.42
C VAL A 58 12.42 -15.49 17.30
N THR A 59 12.79 -16.39 18.21
CA THR A 59 14.08 -17.08 18.12
C THR A 59 14.14 -18.06 16.95
N GLY A 60 13.02 -18.68 16.57
CA GLY A 60 12.92 -19.51 15.37
C GLY A 60 13.12 -18.68 14.10
N LEU A 61 12.41 -17.57 13.98
CA LEU A 61 12.55 -16.62 12.86
C LEU A 61 13.95 -16.01 12.79
N ALA A 62 14.53 -15.62 13.92
CA ALA A 62 15.88 -15.06 13.96
C ALA A 62 16.94 -16.10 13.55
N ARG A 63 16.84 -17.33 14.06
CA ARG A 63 17.73 -18.43 13.66
C ARG A 63 17.58 -18.76 12.18
N TRP A 64 16.36 -18.80 11.67
CA TRP A 64 16.12 -18.97 10.24
C TRP A 64 16.74 -17.82 9.44
N ALA A 65 16.50 -16.57 9.83
CA ALA A 65 16.99 -15.40 9.10
C ALA A 65 18.52 -15.33 9.06
N ILE A 66 19.21 -15.72 10.12
CA ILE A 66 20.69 -15.69 10.16
C ILE A 66 21.28 -16.85 9.36
N ASN A 67 20.68 -18.05 9.43
CA ASN A 67 21.21 -19.25 8.77
C ASN A 67 20.69 -19.45 7.34
N ALA A 68 19.74 -18.63 6.88
CA ALA A 68 19.18 -18.72 5.54
C ALA A 68 20.22 -18.36 4.47
N PHE A 69 20.11 -19.03 3.32
CA PHE A 69 20.97 -18.81 2.17
C PHE A 69 20.47 -17.61 1.35
N TRP A 70 20.98 -16.41 1.65
CA TRP A 70 20.56 -15.15 1.02
C TRP A 70 21.23 -14.84 -0.33
N GLU A 71 22.27 -15.59 -0.72
CA GLU A 71 23.04 -15.35 -1.95
C GLU A 71 22.17 -15.24 -3.22
N PRO A 72 21.13 -16.06 -3.44
CA PRO A 72 20.29 -15.94 -4.64
C PRO A 72 19.58 -14.59 -4.74
N ILE A 73 19.27 -13.95 -3.61
CA ILE A 73 18.64 -12.62 -3.56
C ILE A 73 19.63 -11.54 -4.00
N TRP A 74 20.89 -11.65 -3.58
CA TRP A 74 21.94 -10.70 -3.94
C TRP A 74 22.40 -10.83 -5.39
N VAL A 75 22.50 -12.06 -5.89
CA VAL A 75 22.91 -12.34 -7.27
C VAL A 75 21.80 -11.99 -8.27
N ASN A 76 20.55 -12.33 -7.96
CA ASN A 76 19.42 -12.18 -8.88
C ASN A 76 18.53 -10.97 -8.57
N ARG A 77 19.04 -9.97 -7.86
CA ARG A 77 18.28 -8.75 -7.48
C ARG A 77 17.57 -8.06 -8.66
N LYS A 78 18.15 -8.12 -9.87
CA LYS A 78 17.49 -7.64 -11.10
C LYS A 78 16.19 -8.40 -11.35
N VAL A 79 16.23 -9.72 -11.29
CA VAL A 79 15.07 -10.59 -11.52
C VAL A 79 14.00 -10.35 -10.45
N PHE A 80 14.40 -10.14 -9.20
CA PHE A 80 13.46 -9.74 -8.14
C PHE A 80 12.80 -8.39 -8.41
N ALA A 81 13.53 -7.41 -8.95
CA ALA A 81 13.01 -6.06 -9.18
C ALA A 81 12.11 -5.98 -10.42
N VAL A 82 12.55 -6.50 -11.57
CA VAL A 82 11.91 -6.29 -12.88
C VAL A 82 11.57 -7.58 -13.64
N GLY A 83 11.83 -8.75 -13.07
CA GLY A 83 11.63 -10.04 -13.75
C GLY A 83 12.69 -10.33 -14.81
N LEU A 84 12.31 -11.06 -15.85
CA LEU A 84 13.19 -11.47 -16.95
C LEU A 84 13.34 -10.39 -18.03
N TYR A 85 13.20 -9.12 -17.63
CA TYR A 85 13.22 -7.98 -18.53
C TYR A 85 14.57 -7.86 -19.27
N PRO A 86 14.57 -7.62 -20.60
CA PRO A 86 15.80 -7.45 -21.38
C PRO A 86 16.71 -6.36 -20.79
N ALA A 87 18.01 -6.66 -20.67
CA ALA A 87 18.96 -5.73 -20.05
C ALA A 87 19.11 -4.41 -20.84
N GLU A 88 19.03 -4.48 -22.17
CA GLU A 88 19.13 -3.32 -23.05
C GLU A 88 17.94 -2.35 -22.89
N GLN A 89 16.81 -2.86 -22.42
CA GLN A 89 15.56 -2.10 -22.32
C GLN A 89 15.21 -1.68 -20.89
N MET A 90 16.14 -1.82 -19.94
CA MET A 90 15.92 -1.43 -18.53
C MET A 90 15.56 0.06 -18.35
N TRP A 91 15.85 0.88 -19.35
CA TRP A 91 15.43 2.28 -19.38
C TRP A 91 13.90 2.45 -19.41
N GLN A 92 13.13 1.47 -19.89
CA GLN A 92 11.67 1.50 -19.93
C GLN A 92 11.05 1.45 -18.51
N PRO A 93 11.33 0.42 -17.66
CA PRO A 93 10.97 0.45 -16.24
C PRO A 93 11.47 1.70 -15.51
N ALA A 94 12.69 2.14 -15.81
CA ALA A 94 13.24 3.36 -15.22
C ALA A 94 12.44 4.60 -15.60
N ALA A 95 12.08 4.75 -16.88
CA ALA A 95 11.27 5.87 -17.37
C ALA A 95 9.88 5.90 -16.73
N VAL A 96 9.25 4.73 -16.55
CA VAL A 96 8.00 4.60 -15.80
C VAL A 96 8.17 5.08 -14.37
N LEU A 97 9.21 4.63 -13.66
CA LEU A 97 9.46 5.03 -12.29
C LEU A 97 9.70 6.54 -12.16
N LEU A 98 10.46 7.13 -13.09
CA LEU A 98 10.73 8.57 -13.13
C LEU A 98 9.45 9.37 -13.41
N MET A 99 8.63 8.93 -14.37
CA MET A 99 7.34 9.53 -14.70
C MET A 99 6.40 9.51 -13.49
N VAL A 100 6.23 8.33 -12.87
CA VAL A 100 5.36 8.15 -11.70
C VAL A 100 5.86 9.00 -10.52
N SER A 101 7.17 9.06 -10.29
CA SER A 101 7.77 9.86 -9.22
C SER A 101 7.54 11.36 -9.44
N LEU A 102 7.66 11.83 -10.68
CA LEU A 102 7.35 13.21 -11.05
C LEU A 102 5.88 13.54 -10.83
N LEU A 103 4.96 12.68 -11.28
CA LEU A 103 3.52 12.87 -11.09
C LEU A 103 3.14 12.86 -9.62
N PHE A 104 3.72 11.97 -8.81
CA PHE A 104 3.57 11.99 -7.35
C PHE A 104 4.10 13.28 -6.73
N GLY A 105 5.27 13.75 -7.16
CA GLY A 105 5.84 15.02 -6.73
C GLY A 105 4.89 16.19 -6.98
N LEU A 106 4.47 16.39 -8.24
CA LEU A 106 3.53 17.45 -8.62
C LEU A 106 2.21 17.35 -7.84
N SER A 107 1.70 16.13 -7.66
CA SER A 107 0.46 15.88 -6.92
C SER A 107 0.61 16.16 -5.43
N ALA A 108 1.73 15.81 -4.81
CA ALA A 108 2.03 16.09 -3.40
C ALA A 108 2.21 17.59 -3.12
N GLY A 109 2.68 18.36 -4.10
CA GLY A 109 2.80 19.82 -3.99
C GLY A 109 1.46 20.54 -4.06
N ARG A 110 0.50 19.98 -4.80
CA ARG A 110 -0.80 20.61 -5.08
C ARG A 110 -1.95 20.10 -4.20
N TRP A 111 -2.04 18.79 -4.00
CA TRP A 111 -3.09 18.15 -3.21
C TRP A 111 -2.67 18.11 -1.73
N GLY A 112 -3.67 18.15 -0.84
CA GLY A 112 -3.45 18.31 0.60
C GLY A 112 -2.67 17.18 1.29
N ASN A 113 -2.79 17.11 2.61
CA ASN A 113 -1.92 16.28 3.47
C ASN A 113 -1.82 14.80 3.07
N ILE A 114 -2.86 14.21 2.47
CA ILE A 114 -2.87 12.81 2.03
C ILE A 114 -1.79 12.55 0.97
N MET A 115 -1.78 13.34 -0.11
CA MET A 115 -0.80 13.15 -1.19
C MET A 115 0.62 13.48 -0.74
N ARG A 116 0.78 14.46 0.16
CA ARG A 116 2.08 14.76 0.76
C ARG A 116 2.61 13.58 1.57
N ASN A 117 1.78 12.96 2.41
CA ASN A 117 2.20 11.81 3.22
C ASN A 117 2.53 10.59 2.36
N LEU A 118 1.74 10.34 1.31
CA LEU A 118 2.03 9.29 0.33
C LEU A 118 3.33 9.56 -0.42
N GLY A 119 3.57 10.81 -0.84
CA GLY A 119 4.82 11.23 -1.48
C GLY A 119 6.04 11.08 -0.57
N ILE A 120 5.92 11.38 0.73
CA ILE A 120 6.98 11.15 1.72
C ILE A 120 7.24 9.66 1.88
N GLY A 121 6.19 8.83 1.98
CA GLY A 121 6.33 7.38 2.09
C GLY A 121 7.03 6.77 0.86
N LEU A 122 6.63 7.19 -0.33
CA LEU A 122 7.25 6.75 -1.59
C LEU A 122 8.69 7.25 -1.70
N GLY A 123 8.96 8.51 -1.33
CA GLY A 123 10.31 9.07 -1.28
C GLY A 123 11.22 8.31 -0.31
N ALA A 124 10.74 7.99 0.90
CA ALA A 124 11.48 7.21 1.89
C ALA A 124 11.81 5.80 1.37
N LEU A 125 10.84 5.14 0.71
CA LEU A 125 11.06 3.85 0.07
C LEU A 125 12.12 3.95 -1.04
N LEU A 126 12.03 4.94 -1.92
CA LEU A 126 13.01 5.15 -2.98
C LEU A 126 14.41 5.45 -2.44
N VAL A 127 14.53 6.25 -1.37
CA VAL A 127 15.81 6.51 -0.70
C VAL A 127 16.37 5.23 -0.11
N LEU A 128 15.55 4.44 0.59
CA LEU A 128 15.96 3.16 1.16
C LEU A 128 16.50 2.22 0.06
N LEU A 129 15.79 2.13 -1.07
CA LEU A 129 16.22 1.32 -2.20
C LEU A 129 17.49 1.86 -2.87
N ALA A 130 17.66 3.19 -2.95
CA ALA A 130 18.86 3.82 -3.51
C ALA A 130 20.12 3.53 -2.68
N VAL A 131 19.99 3.38 -1.36
CA VAL A 131 21.11 3.07 -0.46
C VAL A 131 21.56 1.62 -0.60
N ILE A 132 20.64 0.70 -0.89
CA ILE A 132 20.99 -0.71 -1.09
C ILE A 132 21.81 -0.86 -2.38
N PRO A 133 22.95 -1.59 -2.38
CA PRO A 133 23.79 -1.79 -3.56
C PRO A 133 23.14 -2.74 -4.59
N ILE A 134 22.09 -2.26 -5.26
CA ILE A 134 21.35 -2.99 -6.31
C ILE A 134 22.07 -2.86 -7.68
N GLY A 135 23.05 -1.96 -7.77
CA GLY A 135 23.86 -1.70 -8.96
C GLY A 135 23.80 -0.22 -9.32
N LEU A 136 24.93 0.32 -9.80
CA LEU A 136 25.09 1.75 -10.09
C LEU A 136 23.96 2.31 -10.98
N PRO A 137 23.54 1.67 -12.08
CA PRO A 137 22.46 2.19 -12.91
C PRO A 137 21.12 2.28 -12.16
N ALA A 138 20.78 1.27 -11.35
CA ALA A 138 19.54 1.24 -10.59
C ALA A 138 19.53 2.29 -9.47
N GLN A 139 20.64 2.43 -8.75
CA GLN A 139 20.78 3.45 -7.69
C GLN A 139 20.70 4.87 -8.27
N MET A 140 21.29 5.12 -9.44
CA MET A 140 21.17 6.39 -10.15
C MET A 140 19.73 6.70 -10.53
N VAL A 141 18.99 5.70 -11.04
CA VAL A 141 17.56 5.85 -11.36
C VAL A 141 16.72 6.14 -10.12
N MET A 142 16.98 5.46 -8.99
CA MET A 142 16.28 5.71 -7.73
C MET A 142 16.60 7.10 -7.18
N ALA A 143 17.86 7.52 -7.20
CA ALA A 143 18.27 8.86 -6.81
C ALA A 143 17.64 9.95 -7.71
N ALA A 144 17.62 9.73 -9.02
CA ALA A 144 16.95 10.60 -9.97
C ALA A 144 15.43 10.66 -9.72
N SER A 145 14.81 9.53 -9.36
CA SER A 145 13.39 9.45 -9.02
C SER A 145 13.06 10.25 -7.75
N VAL A 146 13.90 10.17 -6.71
CA VAL A 146 13.79 11.02 -5.51
C VAL A 146 13.95 12.49 -5.88
N GLY A 147 14.95 12.82 -6.71
CA GLY A 147 15.17 14.17 -7.20
C GLY A 147 13.97 14.75 -7.96
N LEU A 148 13.36 13.95 -8.85
CA LEU A 148 12.14 14.33 -9.58
C LEU A 148 10.92 14.43 -8.67
N LEU A 149 10.80 13.59 -7.65
CA LEU A 149 9.72 13.68 -6.67
C LEU A 149 9.82 14.98 -5.87
N LEU A 150 11.00 15.32 -5.38
CA LEU A 150 11.25 16.57 -4.66
C LEU A 150 11.11 17.79 -5.58
N GLY A 151 11.68 17.73 -6.78
CA GLY A 151 11.56 18.78 -7.80
C GLY A 151 10.11 19.00 -8.21
N GLY A 152 9.37 17.93 -8.47
CA GLY A 152 7.93 17.96 -8.75
C GLY A 152 7.12 18.53 -7.58
N TYR A 153 7.48 18.19 -6.34
CA TYR A 153 6.83 18.75 -5.14
C TYR A 153 7.01 20.27 -5.06
N LEU A 154 8.25 20.75 -5.24
CA LEU A 154 8.55 22.19 -5.23
C LEU A 154 7.89 22.91 -6.41
N LEU A 155 7.88 22.31 -7.60
CA LEU A 155 7.21 22.85 -8.78
C LEU A 155 5.70 22.91 -8.59
N GLY A 156 5.08 21.87 -8.00
CA GLY A 156 3.64 21.83 -7.72
C GLY A 156 3.19 22.86 -6.70
N GLN A 157 4.08 23.34 -5.83
CA GLN A 157 3.81 24.46 -4.92
C GLN A 157 3.91 25.82 -5.63
N ARG A 158 4.83 25.97 -6.59
CA ARG A 158 5.12 27.24 -7.26
C ARG A 158 4.23 27.48 -8.48
N VAL A 159 3.93 26.43 -9.24
CA VAL A 159 3.16 26.49 -10.47
C VAL A 159 1.72 26.09 -10.17
N ALA A 160 0.77 26.96 -10.51
CA ALA A 160 -0.66 26.70 -10.32
C ALA A 160 -1.20 25.73 -11.39
N ILE A 161 -0.78 24.48 -11.34
CA ILE A 161 -1.36 23.42 -12.18
C ILE A 161 -2.79 23.16 -11.69
N SER A 162 -3.75 23.14 -12.61
CA SER A 162 -5.14 22.80 -12.29
C SER A 162 -5.25 21.32 -11.89
N SER A 163 -6.07 21.05 -10.86
CA SER A 163 -6.27 19.70 -10.32
C SER A 163 -6.84 18.73 -11.34
N THR A 164 -7.62 19.22 -12.31
CA THR A 164 -8.19 18.40 -13.38
C THR A 164 -7.10 17.86 -14.31
N TRP A 165 -6.13 18.70 -14.67
CA TRP A 165 -5.01 18.28 -15.52
C TRP A 165 -4.10 17.25 -14.84
N LEU A 166 -3.90 17.36 -13.52
CA LEU A 166 -3.19 16.33 -12.75
C LEU A 166 -3.96 15.01 -12.72
N ALA A 167 -5.29 15.04 -12.55
CA ALA A 167 -6.10 13.83 -12.61
C ALA A 167 -6.07 13.19 -14.01
N VAL A 168 -6.16 14.00 -15.07
CA VAL A 168 -6.00 13.54 -16.45
C VAL A 168 -4.61 12.94 -16.69
N ALA A 169 -3.54 13.58 -16.19
CA ALA A 169 -2.18 13.07 -16.29
C ALA A 169 -2.04 11.71 -15.58
N TRP A 170 -2.65 11.53 -14.41
CA TRP A 170 -2.69 10.24 -13.72
C TRP A 170 -3.44 9.16 -14.53
N ILE A 171 -4.60 9.50 -15.09
CA ILE A 171 -5.37 8.56 -15.91
C ILE A 171 -4.58 8.17 -17.17
N LEU A 172 -3.96 9.14 -17.85
CA LEU A 172 -3.13 8.91 -19.03
C LEU A 172 -1.82 8.19 -18.71
N SER A 173 -1.30 8.32 -17.48
CA SER A 173 -0.07 7.62 -17.09
C SER A 173 -0.21 6.11 -17.12
N LEU A 174 -1.41 5.56 -16.94
CA LEU A 174 -1.65 4.11 -16.96
C LEU A 174 -1.43 3.50 -18.36
N PRO A 175 -2.12 3.95 -19.44
CA PRO A 175 -1.84 3.45 -20.77
C PRO A 175 -0.42 3.81 -21.23
N VAL A 176 0.11 4.97 -20.86
CA VAL A 176 1.49 5.35 -21.18
C VAL A 176 2.50 4.39 -20.53
N THR A 177 2.28 3.99 -19.29
CA THR A 177 3.12 3.00 -18.59
C THR A 177 3.11 1.66 -19.33
N PHE A 178 1.94 1.20 -19.75
CA PHE A 178 1.83 -0.04 -20.52
C PHE A 178 2.59 0.04 -21.85
N ILE A 179 2.40 1.12 -22.61
CA ILE A 179 3.08 1.35 -23.89
C ILE A 179 4.61 1.46 -23.71
N LEU A 180 5.05 2.14 -22.66
CA LEU A 180 6.48 2.28 -22.34
C LEU A 180 7.14 0.93 -22.05
N LEU A 181 6.47 0.08 -21.26
CA LEU A 181 7.00 -1.25 -20.91
C LEU A 181 6.92 -2.24 -22.08
N THR A 182 5.95 -2.12 -22.98
CA THR A 182 5.90 -3.00 -24.16
C THR A 182 6.92 -2.57 -25.23
N GLY A 183 7.43 -1.34 -25.18
CA GLY A 183 8.30 -0.77 -26.22
C GLY A 183 7.55 -0.26 -27.46
N GLY A 184 6.22 -0.20 -27.38
CA GLY A 184 5.34 0.13 -28.50
C GLY A 184 3.91 -0.35 -28.29
N ILE A 185 3.12 -0.19 -29.35
CA ILE A 185 1.76 -0.69 -29.50
C ILE A 185 1.80 -1.77 -30.57
N ASN A 186 1.51 -3.01 -30.18
CA ASN A 186 1.33 -4.12 -31.10
C ASN A 186 -0.11 -4.63 -30.96
N LEU A 187 -1.02 -4.16 -31.83
CA LEU A 187 -2.39 -4.66 -31.93
C LEU A 187 -2.58 -5.32 -33.31
N PRO A 188 -2.26 -6.62 -33.44
CA PRO A 188 -2.43 -7.37 -34.69
C PRO A 188 -3.87 -7.35 -35.21
N SER A 189 -4.85 -7.33 -34.30
CA SER A 189 -6.29 -7.30 -34.61
C SER A 189 -6.76 -6.01 -35.28
N LEU A 190 -6.04 -4.91 -35.10
CA LEU A 190 -6.33 -3.61 -35.74
C LEU A 190 -5.33 -3.27 -36.85
N GLY A 191 -4.34 -4.14 -37.12
CA GLY A 191 -3.26 -3.86 -38.06
C GLY A 191 -2.34 -2.71 -37.65
N ILE A 192 -2.37 -2.30 -36.37
CA ILE A 192 -1.57 -1.18 -35.86
C ILE A 192 -0.34 -1.76 -35.14
N THR A 193 0.82 -1.59 -35.77
CA THR A 193 2.14 -1.90 -35.19
C THR A 193 2.99 -0.65 -35.18
N TRP A 194 3.10 -0.03 -34.01
CA TRP A 194 3.97 1.12 -33.80
C TRP A 194 4.94 0.81 -32.67
N SER A 195 6.24 0.87 -32.95
CA SER A 195 7.27 0.54 -31.96
C SER A 195 8.39 1.57 -32.00
N PHE A 196 8.76 2.10 -30.83
CA PHE A 196 9.92 2.97 -30.67
C PHE A 196 11.14 2.20 -30.11
N ALA A 197 10.91 1.00 -29.57
CA ALA A 197 11.93 0.08 -29.07
C ALA A 197 11.56 -1.36 -29.49
N PRO A 198 12.49 -2.34 -29.41
CA PRO A 198 12.16 -3.73 -29.69
C PRO A 198 11.06 -4.21 -28.73
N LEU A 199 10.02 -4.85 -29.25
CA LEU A 199 8.85 -5.22 -28.45
C LEU A 199 9.24 -6.21 -27.35
N VAL A 200 8.82 -5.93 -26.12
CA VAL A 200 9.01 -6.82 -24.97
C VAL A 200 7.71 -7.59 -24.74
N GLU A 201 7.79 -8.91 -24.77
CA GLU A 201 6.65 -9.77 -24.48
C GLU A 201 6.20 -9.61 -23.01
N ASN A 202 4.89 -9.59 -22.79
CA ASN A 202 4.28 -9.37 -21.47
C ASN A 202 4.57 -10.51 -20.46
N ASN A 203 4.95 -11.69 -20.93
CA ASN A 203 5.37 -12.85 -20.13
C ASN A 203 6.72 -12.62 -19.43
N LEU A 204 7.58 -11.74 -19.96
CA LEU A 204 8.88 -11.41 -19.38
C LEU A 204 8.76 -10.41 -18.23
N TRP A 205 7.60 -9.75 -18.11
CA TRP A 205 7.33 -8.80 -17.05
C TRP A 205 7.14 -9.55 -15.74
N GLY A 206 7.81 -9.10 -14.68
CA GLY A 206 7.69 -9.76 -13.40
C GLY A 206 8.32 -8.97 -12.27
N GLY A 207 8.51 -9.69 -11.17
CA GLY A 207 9.13 -9.14 -9.96
C GLY A 207 8.30 -8.06 -9.28
N LEU A 208 9.00 -7.24 -8.51
CA LEU A 208 8.42 -6.14 -7.73
C LEU A 208 7.74 -5.08 -8.62
N MET A 209 8.28 -4.85 -9.81
CA MET A 209 7.68 -3.92 -10.77
C MET A 209 6.25 -4.31 -11.12
N LEU A 210 6.02 -5.57 -11.54
CA LEU A 210 4.69 -6.02 -11.95
C LEU A 210 3.71 -6.03 -10.77
N THR A 211 4.16 -6.48 -9.59
CA THR A 211 3.32 -6.49 -8.39
C THR A 211 2.92 -5.07 -7.96
N MET A 212 3.86 -4.12 -7.98
CA MET A 212 3.56 -2.72 -7.68
C MET A 212 2.63 -2.09 -8.73
N LEU A 213 2.86 -2.36 -10.01
CA LEU A 213 2.01 -1.89 -11.09
C LEU A 213 0.57 -2.40 -10.93
N LEU A 214 0.40 -3.72 -10.76
CA LEU A 214 -0.91 -4.33 -10.56
C LEU A 214 -1.58 -3.86 -9.27
N ALA A 215 -0.83 -3.65 -8.19
CA ALA A 215 -1.35 -3.13 -6.94
C ALA A 215 -1.85 -1.69 -7.10
N VAL A 216 -1.05 -0.79 -7.70
CA VAL A 216 -1.41 0.61 -7.90
C VAL A 216 -2.60 0.73 -8.84
N VAL A 217 -2.57 0.05 -9.99
CA VAL A 217 -3.68 0.06 -10.95
C VAL A 217 -4.93 -0.55 -10.33
N GLY A 218 -4.79 -1.68 -9.63
CA GLY A 218 -5.88 -2.36 -8.95
C GLY A 218 -6.54 -1.48 -7.88
N ILE A 219 -5.76 -0.82 -7.03
CA ILE A 219 -6.27 0.12 -6.02
C ILE A 219 -6.92 1.33 -6.69
N ALA A 220 -6.28 1.93 -7.71
CA ALA A 220 -6.78 3.11 -8.40
C ALA A 220 -8.12 2.87 -9.10
N LEU A 221 -8.31 1.71 -9.71
CA LEU A 221 -9.57 1.34 -10.38
C LEU A 221 -10.63 0.84 -9.40
N SER A 222 -10.24 0.06 -8.37
CA SER A 222 -11.18 -0.50 -7.40
C SER A 222 -11.68 0.52 -6.38
N PHE A 223 -10.88 1.52 -6.02
CA PHE A 223 -11.27 2.51 -5.01
C PHE A 223 -12.52 3.32 -5.40
N PRO A 224 -12.63 3.92 -6.60
CA PRO A 224 -13.85 4.61 -7.03
C PRO A 224 -15.07 3.70 -7.05
N LEU A 225 -14.92 2.46 -7.54
CA LEU A 225 -15.98 1.45 -7.55
C LEU A 225 -16.43 1.09 -6.13
N GLY A 226 -15.49 0.90 -5.22
CA GLY A 226 -15.75 0.63 -3.81
C GLY A 226 -16.50 1.78 -3.12
N VAL A 227 -16.10 3.03 -3.40
CA VAL A 227 -16.79 4.23 -2.91
C VAL A 227 -18.20 4.33 -3.49
N ALA A 228 -18.38 4.09 -4.79
CA ALA A 228 -19.69 4.11 -5.44
C ALA A 228 -20.65 3.09 -4.83
N LEU A 229 -20.19 1.85 -4.61
CA LEU A 229 -20.99 0.80 -3.96
C LEU A 229 -21.27 1.11 -2.48
N ALA A 230 -20.31 1.71 -1.76
CA ALA A 230 -20.50 2.14 -0.38
C ALA A 230 -21.55 3.25 -0.26
N LEU A 231 -21.59 4.19 -1.21
CA LEU A 231 -22.64 5.19 -1.33
C LEU A 231 -23.97 4.55 -1.73
N GLY A 232 -23.97 3.58 -2.65
CA GLY A 232 -25.14 2.80 -3.05
C GLY A 232 -25.82 2.09 -1.88
N ARG A 233 -25.04 1.55 -0.93
CA ARG A 233 -25.55 0.96 0.32
C ARG A 233 -26.30 1.97 1.21
N ARG A 234 -25.98 3.27 1.12
CA ARG A 234 -26.67 4.35 1.84
C ARG A 234 -27.80 5.00 1.04
N SER A 235 -28.09 4.52 -0.17
CA SER A 235 -29.15 5.08 -1.01
C SER A 235 -30.55 4.81 -0.44
N ASN A 236 -31.46 5.75 -0.64
CA ASN A 236 -32.89 5.61 -0.30
C ASN A 236 -33.64 4.69 -1.27
N LEU A 237 -33.11 4.46 -2.48
CA LEU A 237 -33.72 3.58 -3.47
C LEU A 237 -33.44 2.11 -3.09
N PRO A 238 -34.48 1.30 -2.79
CA PRO A 238 -34.29 -0.06 -2.27
C PRO A 238 -33.53 -0.96 -3.25
N VAL A 239 -33.77 -0.82 -4.56
CA VAL A 239 -33.08 -1.62 -5.60
C VAL A 239 -31.56 -1.42 -5.55
N ILE A 240 -31.11 -0.16 -5.53
CA ILE A 240 -29.67 0.18 -5.50
C ILE A 240 -29.03 -0.28 -4.18
N LYS A 241 -29.75 -0.08 -3.07
CA LYS A 241 -29.30 -0.47 -1.74
C LYS A 241 -29.08 -1.99 -1.64
N TYR A 242 -30.09 -2.80 -1.99
CA TYR A 242 -29.98 -4.25 -1.90
C TYR A 242 -28.99 -4.84 -2.91
N PHE A 243 -28.92 -4.28 -4.13
CA PHE A 243 -27.88 -4.69 -5.09
C PHE A 243 -26.46 -4.43 -4.55
N SER A 244 -26.23 -3.24 -3.98
CA SER A 244 -24.92 -2.89 -3.41
C SER A 244 -24.56 -3.75 -2.20
N ILE A 245 -25.51 -4.01 -1.31
CA ILE A 245 -25.33 -4.90 -0.15
C ILE A 245 -24.99 -6.31 -0.63
N GLY A 246 -25.80 -6.86 -1.53
CA GLY A 246 -25.60 -8.22 -2.05
C GLY A 246 -24.25 -8.39 -2.74
N TYR A 247 -23.85 -7.44 -3.58
CA TYR A 247 -22.52 -7.48 -4.21
C TYR A 247 -21.38 -7.42 -3.18
N ILE A 248 -21.44 -6.50 -2.22
CA ILE A 248 -20.40 -6.35 -1.19
C ILE A 248 -20.31 -7.61 -0.31
N GLU A 249 -21.44 -8.16 0.12
CA GLU A 249 -21.48 -9.37 0.94
C GLU A 249 -21.00 -10.60 0.18
N PHE A 250 -21.38 -10.73 -1.10
CA PHE A 250 -20.92 -11.82 -1.95
C PHE A 250 -19.40 -11.79 -2.15
N ILE A 251 -18.83 -10.66 -2.61
CA ILE A 251 -17.38 -10.55 -2.84
C ILE A 251 -16.58 -10.74 -1.56
N ARG A 252 -17.10 -10.32 -0.41
CA ARG A 252 -16.45 -10.53 0.89
C ARG A 252 -16.62 -11.95 1.44
N GLY A 253 -17.65 -12.67 1.02
CA GLY A 253 -17.92 -14.05 1.43
C GLY A 253 -17.19 -15.09 0.57
N VAL A 254 -16.82 -14.77 -0.67
CA VAL A 254 -16.12 -15.68 -1.57
C VAL A 254 -14.60 -15.61 -1.35
N PRO A 255 -13.90 -16.73 -1.11
CA PRO A 255 -12.45 -16.76 -1.02
C PRO A 255 -11.78 -16.21 -2.28
N LEU A 256 -10.76 -15.36 -2.14
CA LEU A 256 -10.05 -14.80 -3.30
C LEU A 256 -9.49 -15.91 -4.21
N ILE A 257 -8.99 -17.00 -3.63
CA ILE A 257 -8.44 -18.14 -4.39
C ILE A 257 -9.49 -18.80 -5.29
N THR A 258 -10.77 -18.86 -4.88
CA THR A 258 -11.82 -19.46 -5.70
C THR A 258 -12.16 -18.56 -6.89
N LEU A 259 -12.12 -17.24 -6.71
CA LEU A 259 -12.30 -16.28 -7.82
C LEU A 259 -11.13 -16.34 -8.80
N LEU A 260 -9.90 -16.44 -8.30
CA LEU A 260 -8.70 -16.59 -9.13
C LEU A 260 -8.75 -17.89 -9.94
N PHE A 261 -9.10 -19.02 -9.30
CA PHE A 261 -9.20 -20.32 -9.97
C PHE A 261 -10.36 -20.37 -10.98
N MET A 262 -11.52 -19.82 -10.60
CA MET A 262 -12.67 -19.71 -11.51
C MET A 262 -12.31 -18.87 -12.74
N GLY A 263 -11.65 -17.72 -12.56
CA GLY A 263 -11.20 -16.89 -13.67
C GLY A 263 -10.21 -17.63 -14.57
N MET A 264 -9.22 -18.29 -13.98
CA MET A 264 -8.23 -19.07 -14.74
C MET A 264 -8.83 -20.23 -15.54
N THR A 265 -9.89 -20.88 -15.03
CA THR A 265 -10.47 -22.09 -15.64
C THR A 265 -11.68 -21.82 -16.54
N LEU A 266 -12.55 -20.88 -16.17
CA LEU A 266 -13.77 -20.57 -16.92
C LEU A 266 -13.54 -19.53 -18.01
N LEU A 267 -12.67 -18.52 -17.81
CA LEU A 267 -12.43 -17.48 -18.82
C LEU A 267 -11.98 -18.05 -20.18
N PRO A 268 -11.07 -19.05 -20.25
CA PRO A 268 -10.70 -19.69 -21.52
C PRO A 268 -11.89 -20.28 -22.29
N LEU A 269 -12.94 -20.75 -21.60
CA LEU A 269 -14.11 -21.38 -22.22
C LEU A 269 -15.04 -20.37 -22.90
N PHE A 270 -15.02 -19.11 -22.45
CA PHE A 270 -15.82 -18.02 -23.03
C PHE A 270 -15.07 -17.25 -24.11
N LEU A 271 -13.75 -17.43 -24.23
CA LEU A 271 -12.96 -16.81 -25.28
C LEU A 271 -13.09 -17.63 -26.58
N PRO A 272 -13.29 -16.99 -27.75
CA PRO A 272 -13.27 -17.67 -29.03
C PRO A 272 -11.95 -18.41 -29.21
N SER A 273 -11.97 -19.62 -29.80
CA SER A 273 -10.78 -20.47 -30.05
C SER A 273 -9.63 -19.79 -30.80
N ASN A 274 -9.91 -18.63 -31.40
CA ASN A 274 -9.02 -17.87 -32.26
C ASN A 274 -8.23 -16.78 -31.49
N TRP A 275 -8.54 -16.53 -30.21
CA TRP A 275 -7.93 -15.48 -29.37
C TRP A 275 -6.73 -15.97 -28.54
N GLY A 276 -6.12 -17.10 -28.92
CA GLY A 276 -5.00 -17.70 -28.20
C GLY A 276 -5.46 -18.35 -26.90
N ASN A 277 -5.09 -19.62 -26.70
CA ASN A 277 -5.35 -20.29 -25.43
C ASN A 277 -4.68 -19.50 -24.28
N PRO A 278 -5.41 -19.11 -23.22
CA PRO A 278 -4.82 -18.48 -22.03
C PRO A 278 -3.76 -19.35 -21.34
N SER A 279 -3.65 -20.64 -21.71
CA SER A 279 -2.59 -21.54 -21.26
C SER A 279 -1.19 -21.22 -21.81
N GLN A 280 -1.06 -20.34 -22.81
CA GLN A 280 0.24 -19.76 -23.20
C GLN A 280 0.71 -18.63 -22.27
N LEU A 281 -0.14 -18.15 -21.36
CA LEU A 281 0.20 -17.13 -20.36
C LEU A 281 0.74 -17.73 -19.04
N MET A 282 0.81 -19.06 -18.93
CA MET A 282 1.19 -19.78 -17.68
C MET A 282 2.28 -20.84 -17.88
N ARG A 283 3.10 -20.70 -18.91
CA ARG A 283 4.33 -21.48 -19.06
C ARG A 283 5.54 -20.57 -19.10
#